data_AF-A0A8T5TJ54-F1
#
_entry.id   AF-A0A8T5TJ54-F1
#
_cell.length_a   1.000
_cell.length_b   1.000
_cell.length_c   1.000
_cell.angle_alpha   90.00
_cell.angle_beta   90.00
_cell.angle_gamma   90.00
#
_symmetry.space_group_name_H-M   'P 1'
#
loop_
_entity.id
_entity.type
_entity.pdbx_description
1 polymer ?
#
loop_
_entity_poly.entity_id
_entity_poly.type
_entity_poly.pdbx_seq_one_letter_code
_entity_poly.pdbx_strand_id
1 'polypeptide(L)' 'MHWSKRDISVGDHINLNLKLGVLENYTKKLQLKFKKLPMFLLNILEQGGILNKLKKNL' A
#
# COMPACT_ATOMS: atom_id res chain seq x y z
N MET A 1 -0.56 -9.58 -10.55
CA MET A 1 -1.95 -9.24 -10.18
C MET A 1 -2.54 -8.44 -11.32
N HIS A 2 -3.70 -8.83 -11.83
CA HIS A 2 -4.41 -8.07 -12.85
C HIS A 2 -5.62 -7.40 -12.19
N TRP A 3 -5.54 -6.09 -11.98
CA TRP A 3 -6.68 -5.26 -11.58
C TRP A 3 -7.29 -4.62 -12.82
N SER A 4 -8.60 -4.42 -12.81
CA SER A 4 -9.37 -3.86 -13.91
C SER A 4 -10.11 -2.59 -13.50
N LYS A 5 -10.69 -1.87 -14.47
CA LYS A 5 -11.54 -0.70 -14.20
C LYS A 5 -12.76 -1.03 -13.31
N ARG A 6 -13.21 -2.29 -13.28
CA ARG A 6 -14.28 -2.70 -12.36
C ARG A 6 -13.80 -2.74 -10.91
N ASP A 7 -12.51 -2.91 -10.70
CA ASP A 7 -11.90 -3.00 -9.37
C ASP A 7 -11.49 -1.61 -8.87
N ILE A 8 -10.82 -0.81 -9.70
CA ILE A 8 -10.29 0.52 -9.35
C ILE A 8 -10.41 1.48 -10.55
N SER A 9 -10.95 2.67 -10.30
CA SER A 9 -11.13 3.75 -11.28
C SER A 9 -10.60 5.07 -10.74
N VAL A 10 -10.29 5.99 -11.65
CA VAL A 10 -10.02 7.39 -11.30
C VAL A 10 -11.22 7.97 -10.57
N GLY A 11 -10.98 8.62 -9.43
CA GLY A 11 -12.01 9.20 -8.57
C GLY A 11 -12.56 8.26 -7.48
N ASP A 12 -12.17 6.98 -7.46
CA ASP A 12 -12.57 6.08 -6.38
C ASP A 12 -11.91 6.47 -5.04
N HIS A 13 -12.67 6.40 -3.95
CA HIS A 13 -12.15 6.52 -2.60
C HIS A 13 -11.64 5.15 -2.14
N ILE A 14 -10.32 5.05 -1.98
CA ILE A 14 -9.65 3.81 -1.60
C ILE A 14 -8.96 3.94 -0.25
N ASN A 15 -9.00 2.88 0.54
CA ASN A 15 -8.21 2.70 1.74
C ASN A 15 -7.22 1.55 1.54
N LEU A 16 -5.96 1.78 1.91
CA LEU A 16 -4.88 0.83 1.71
C LEU A 16 -4.28 0.44 3.06
N ASN A 17 -4.30 -0.85 3.36
CA ASN A 17 -3.51 -1.41 4.44
C ASN A 17 -2.30 -2.15 3.88
N LEU A 18 -1.16 -1.45 3.81
CA LEU A 18 0.09 -1.98 3.27
C LEU A 18 0.66 -3.15 4.09
N LYS A 19 0.38 -3.16 5.40
CA LYS A 19 0.85 -4.19 6.34
C LYS A 19 0.07 -5.50 6.18
N LEU A 20 -1.23 -5.41 5.93
CA LEU A 20 -2.11 -6.56 5.69
C LEU A 20 -2.17 -6.96 4.21
N GLY A 21 -1.78 -6.08 3.28
CA GLY A 21 -1.93 -6.31 1.85
C GLY A 21 -3.39 -6.24 1.43
N VAL A 22 -4.15 -5.27 1.93
CA VAL A 22 -5.59 -5.11 1.67
C VAL A 22 -5.88 -3.73 1.08
N LEU A 23 -6.69 -3.71 0.02
CA LEU A 23 -7.26 -2.49 -0.57
C LEU A 23 -8.77 -2.56 -0.43
N GLU A 24 -9.37 -1.56 0.20
CA GLU A 24 -10.82 -1.38 0.27
C GLU A 24 -11.20 -0.22 -0.65
N ASN A 25 -12.08 -0.47 -1.61
CA ASN A 25 -12.65 0.57 -2.45
C ASN A 25 -14.04 0.90 -1.92
N TYR A 26 -14.16 2.04 -1.24
CA TYR A 26 -15.42 2.47 -0.61
C TYR A 26 -16.46 2.92 -1.64
N THR A 27 -16.02 3.47 -2.78
CA THR A 27 -16.91 3.86 -3.89
C THR A 27 -17.60 2.63 -4.47
N LYS A 28 -16.87 1.52 -4.66
CA LYS A 28 -17.38 0.29 -5.29
C LYS A 28 -17.78 -0.80 -4.30
N LYS A 29 -17.63 -0.55 -3.00
CA LYS A 29 -17.94 -1.48 -1.90
C LYS A 29 -17.29 -2.87 -2.09
N LEU A 30 -16.02 -2.88 -2.47
CA LEU A 30 -15.25 -4.12 -2.69
C LEU A 30 -13.92 -4.10 -1.94
N GLN A 31 -13.40 -5.30 -1.66
CA GLN A 31 -12.12 -5.51 -1.00
C GLN A 31 -11.23 -6.40 -1.86
N LEU A 32 -10.01 -5.95 -2.12
CA LEU A 32 -8.99 -6.67 -2.89
C LEU A 32 -7.81 -7.02 -1.98
N LYS A 33 -7.20 -8.18 -2.21
CA LYS A 33 -5.95 -8.58 -1.56
C LYS A 33 -4.78 -8.39 -2.51
N PHE A 34 -3.68 -7.86 -1.98
CA PHE A 34 -2.40 -7.77 -2.65
C PHE A 34 -1.27 -8.34 -1.79
N LYS A 35 -0.09 -8.53 -2.39
CA LYS A 35 1.08 -8.99 -1.63
C LYS A 35 1.46 -7.91 -0.62
N LYS A 36 1.28 -8.21 0.68
CA LYS A 36 1.66 -7.30 1.77
C LYS A 36 3.12 -6.88 1.64
N LEU A 37 3.41 -5.64 2.04
CA LEU A 37 4.77 -5.15 2.05
C LEU A 37 5.56 -5.86 3.16
N PRO A 38 6.76 -6.39 2.86
CA PRO A 38 7.69 -6.86 3.88
C PRO A 38 7.95 -5.79 4.94
N MET A 39 8.13 -6.23 6.19
CA MET A 39 8.33 -5.31 7.33
C MET A 39 9.50 -4.35 7.11
N PHE A 40 10.61 -4.82 6.53
CA PHE A 40 11.78 -3.98 6.30
C PHE A 40 11.51 -2.81 5.33
N LEU A 41 10.58 -2.99 4.38
CA LEU A 41 10.16 -1.94 3.44
C LEU A 41 9.21 -0.96 4.11
N LEU A 42 8.28 -1.43 4.96
CA LEU A 42 7.43 -0.56 5.76
C LEU A 42 8.27 0.38 6.62
N ASN A 43 9.29 -0.16 7.31
CA ASN A 43 10.21 0.65 8.12
C ASN A 43 10.98 1.70 7.29
N ILE A 44 11.31 1.41 6.03
CA ILE A 44 11.94 2.39 5.14
C ILE A 44 10.99 3.55 4.84
N LEU A 45 9.73 3.24 4.52
CA LEU A 45 8.71 4.24 4.22
C LEU A 45 8.40 5.10 5.45
N GLU A 46 8.25 4.49 6.62
CA GLU A 46 8.04 5.19 7.89
C GLU A 46 9.17 6.15 8.26
N GLN A 47 10.40 5.82 7.83
CA GLN A 47 11.55 6.69 8.05
C GLN A 47 11.68 7.82 7.02
N GLY A 48 10.76 7.92 6.05
CA GLY A 48 10.80 8.93 5.00
C GLY A 48 11.72 8.56 3.82
N GLY A 49 12.03 7.27 3.67
CA GLY A 49 12.79 6.75 2.53
C GLY A 49 14.14 6.15 2.90
N ILE A 50 14.79 5.56 1.89
CA ILE A 50 15.98 4.73 2.08
C ILE A 50 17.18 5.53 2.61
N LEU A 51 17.37 6.76 2.15
CA LEU A 51 18.47 7.62 2.59
C LEU A 51 18.36 7.94 4.08
N ASN A 52 17.14 8.19 4.56
CA ASN A 52 16.90 8.43 5.98
C ASN A 52 17.22 7.19 6.83
N LYS A 53 16.90 5.99 6.34
CA LYS A 53 17.26 4.74 7.02
C LYS A 53 18.76 4.53 7.10
N LEU A 54 19.49 4.80 6.02
CA LEU A 54 20.94 4.68 5.99
C LEU A 54 21.60 5.68 6.93
N LYS A 55 21.15 6.95 6.94
CA LYS A 55 21.67 8.00 7.85
C LYS A 55 21.50 7.68 9.34
N LYS A 56 20.44 6.97 9.72
CA LYS A 56 20.18 6.58 11.12
C LYS A 56 20.98 5.36 11.59
N ASN A 57 21.57 4.61 10.66
CA ASN A 57 22.38 3.42 10.93
C ASN A 57 23.88 3.70 10.83
N LEU A 58 24.26 4.95 10.55
CA LEU A 58 25.62 5.48 10.62
C LEU A 58 25.76 6.26 11.93
#